data_AF-A0A3A8Z3J3-F1
#
_entry.id   AF-A0A3A8Z3J3-F1
#
_cell.length_a   1.000
_cell.length_b   1.000
_cell.length_c   1.000
_cell.angle_alpha   90.00
_cell.angle_beta   90.00
_cell.angle_gamma   90.00
#
_symmetry.space_group_name_H-M   'P 1'
#
loop_
_entity.id
_entity.type
_entity.pdbx_description
1 polymer ?
#
loop_
_entity_poly.entity_id
_entity_poly.type
_entity_poly.pdbx_seq_one_letter_code
_entity_poly.pdbx_strand_id
1 'polypeptide(L)'
;MLLMKILTGSLYFVSDDFFAKIQDPYLKVNYEDTKRPHYFAFKDSKTGLYWLVPCSSKIEKFERLILKKQEQHKPTDTIKIVKIFDRKTVLLFQDMFPVTAEYIDGQYIKGGQPVRIADPKLIQKLEKNARKIINLLHNRVRFTPTQPDILKIEKIMLAELRSAEETDRK
;
A
#
# COMPACT_ATOMS: atom_id res chain seq x y z
N MET A 1 -7.67 -24.98 -0.79
CA MET A 1 -6.73 -23.94 -0.30
C MET A 1 -7.44 -23.10 0.74
N LEU A 2 -6.84 -22.89 1.91
CA LEU A 2 -7.39 -21.99 2.93
C LEU A 2 -7.26 -20.55 2.40
N LEU A 3 -8.38 -19.88 2.12
CA LEU A 3 -8.37 -18.49 1.68
C LEU A 3 -7.82 -17.63 2.82
N MET A 4 -6.62 -17.05 2.65
CA MET A 4 -6.02 -16.21 3.68
C MET A 4 -6.90 -14.97 3.88
N LYS A 5 -7.48 -14.82 5.08
CA LYS A 5 -8.31 -13.66 5.41
C LYS A 5 -7.39 -12.44 5.61
N ILE A 6 -7.30 -11.59 4.60
CA ILE A 6 -6.54 -10.34 4.66
C ILE A 6 -7.34 -9.33 5.50
N LEU A 7 -6.73 -8.79 6.56
CA LEU A 7 -7.36 -7.95 7.57
C LEU A 7 -6.92 -6.50 7.41
N THR A 8 -7.88 -5.60 7.23
CA THR A 8 -7.63 -4.15 7.23
C THR A 8 -6.92 -3.72 8.50
N GLY A 9 -5.96 -2.82 8.37
CA GLY A 9 -5.17 -2.37 9.53
C GLY A 9 -3.89 -3.18 9.77
N SER A 10 -3.71 -4.34 9.13
CA SER A 10 -2.51 -5.17 9.24
C SER A 10 -1.44 -4.83 8.20
N LEU A 11 -0.20 -5.21 8.51
CA LEU A 11 0.91 -5.16 7.57
C LEU A 11 1.10 -6.52 6.88
N TYR A 12 1.46 -6.49 5.61
CA TYR A 12 1.69 -7.66 4.76
C TYR A 12 2.99 -7.49 3.97
N PHE A 13 3.53 -8.61 3.49
CA PHE A 13 4.59 -8.63 2.49
C PHE A 13 4.00 -8.88 1.10
N VAL A 14 4.68 -8.36 0.08
CA VAL A 14 4.34 -8.53 -1.33
C VAL A 14 5.46 -9.32 -2.00
N SER A 15 5.09 -10.29 -2.84
CA SER A 15 6.03 -11.13 -3.58
C SER A 15 6.95 -10.30 -4.47
N ASP A 16 8.19 -10.75 -4.64
CA ASP A 16 9.10 -10.21 -5.64
C ASP A 16 8.60 -10.46 -7.08
N ASP A 17 7.76 -11.48 -7.29
CA ASP A 17 7.14 -11.75 -8.59
C ASP A 17 6.24 -10.60 -9.06
N PHE A 18 5.56 -9.93 -8.13
CA PHE A 18 4.80 -8.73 -8.44
C PHE A 18 5.72 -7.63 -8.96
N PHE A 19 6.82 -7.36 -8.26
CA PHE A 19 7.75 -6.30 -8.65
C PHE A 19 8.46 -6.61 -9.97
N ALA A 20 8.86 -7.86 -10.17
CA ALA A 20 9.47 -8.36 -11.40
C ALA A 20 8.51 -8.31 -12.60
N LYS A 21 7.20 -8.48 -12.36
CA LYS A 21 6.18 -8.34 -13.40
C LYS A 21 5.92 -6.88 -13.77
N ILE A 22 5.75 -6.04 -12.78
CA ILE A 22 5.36 -4.64 -12.98
C ILE A 22 6.50 -3.82 -13.56
N GLN A 23 7.74 -4.06 -13.11
CA GLN A 23 8.96 -3.37 -13.54
C GLN A 23 8.83 -1.83 -13.55
N ASP A 24 8.08 -1.29 -12.59
CA ASP A 24 7.96 0.15 -12.39
C ASP A 24 9.17 0.63 -11.56
N PRO A 25 10.01 1.53 -12.09
CA PRO A 25 11.25 1.94 -11.43
C PRO A 25 11.04 2.79 -10.16
N TYR A 26 9.81 3.24 -9.91
CA TYR A 26 9.47 4.15 -8.82
C TYR A 26 8.73 3.47 -7.67
N LEU A 27 8.20 2.27 -7.89
CA LEU A 27 7.64 1.44 -6.82
C LEU A 27 8.64 1.23 -5.69
N LYS A 28 8.12 1.24 -4.47
CA LYS A 28 8.91 0.92 -3.28
C LYS A 28 8.98 -0.59 -3.12
N VAL A 29 9.90 -1.19 -3.87
CA VAL A 29 10.18 -2.63 -3.85
C VAL A 29 10.77 -3.09 -2.50
N ASN A 30 10.89 -4.41 -2.35
CA ASN A 30 11.61 -5.04 -1.24
C ASN A 30 13.10 -4.63 -1.25
N TYR A 31 13.75 -4.70 -0.09
CA TYR A 31 15.20 -4.49 0.01
C TYR A 31 15.91 -5.80 -0.32
N GLU A 32 17.18 -5.72 -0.72
CA GLU A 32 18.02 -6.89 -1.03
C GLU A 32 17.99 -7.93 0.10
N ASP A 33 18.12 -7.49 1.35
CA ASP A 33 18.20 -8.38 2.51
C ASP A 33 16.86 -8.58 3.25
N THR A 34 15.84 -7.75 2.97
CA THR A 34 14.59 -7.75 3.75
C THR A 34 13.36 -7.35 2.96
N LYS A 35 12.23 -8.04 3.21
CA LYS A 35 10.95 -7.65 2.64
C LYS A 35 10.45 -6.34 3.26
N ARG A 36 9.89 -5.47 2.42
CA ARG A 36 9.26 -4.23 2.86
C ARG A 36 7.85 -4.54 3.38
N PRO A 37 7.49 -4.14 4.61
CA PRO A 37 6.11 -4.20 5.06
C PRO A 37 5.24 -3.20 4.29
N HIS A 38 4.03 -3.63 3.95
CA HIS A 38 3.02 -2.80 3.31
C HIS A 38 1.76 -2.80 4.16
N TYR A 39 1.22 -1.62 4.42
CA TYR A 39 -0.05 -1.47 5.11
C TYR A 39 -1.20 -1.79 4.17
N PHE A 40 -2.06 -2.72 4.56
CA PHE A 40 -3.29 -3.00 3.84
C PHE A 40 -4.38 -1.99 4.21
N ALA A 41 -4.68 -1.11 3.24
CA ALA A 41 -5.64 -0.04 3.41
C ALA A 41 -7.08 -0.54 3.24
N PHE A 42 -7.39 -1.15 2.11
CA PHE A 42 -8.71 -1.73 1.83
C PHE A 42 -8.68 -2.64 0.60
N LYS A 43 -9.68 -3.52 0.51
CA LYS A 43 -10.04 -4.22 -0.74
C LYS A 43 -11.09 -3.39 -1.45
N ASP A 44 -10.85 -3.05 -2.70
CA ASP A 44 -11.85 -2.38 -3.53
C ASP A 44 -12.91 -3.41 -3.95
N SER A 45 -14.16 -3.17 -3.54
CA SER A 45 -15.26 -4.07 -3.86
C SER A 45 -15.65 -4.05 -5.33
N LYS A 46 -15.33 -2.99 -6.08
CA LYS A 46 -15.66 -2.88 -7.50
C LYS A 46 -14.69 -3.66 -8.39
N THR A 47 -13.41 -3.61 -8.05
CA THR A 47 -12.32 -4.19 -8.86
C THR A 47 -11.79 -5.50 -8.30
N GLY A 48 -12.05 -5.80 -7.02
CA GLY A 48 -11.47 -6.95 -6.32
C GLY A 48 -10.01 -6.74 -5.89
N LEU A 49 -9.39 -5.60 -6.24
CA LEU A 49 -8.00 -5.31 -5.95
C LEU A 49 -7.75 -4.93 -4.49
N TYR A 50 -6.57 -5.28 -4.00
CA TYR A 50 -6.10 -4.97 -2.66
C TYR A 50 -5.17 -3.77 -2.74
N TRP A 51 -5.50 -2.69 -2.04
CA TRP A 51 -4.68 -1.48 -2.03
C TRP A 51 -3.72 -1.46 -0.86
N LEU A 52 -2.43 -1.41 -1.18
CA LEU A 52 -1.32 -1.48 -0.25
C LEU A 52 -0.55 -0.17 -0.23
N VAL A 53 -0.07 0.20 0.95
CA VAL A 53 0.70 1.43 1.20
C VAL A 53 2.09 1.04 1.71
N PRO A 54 3.19 1.42 1.02
CA PRO A 54 4.53 1.12 1.48
C PRO A 54 4.84 1.72 2.85
N CYS A 55 5.45 0.92 3.73
CA CYS A 55 5.98 1.41 4.99
C CYS A 55 7.42 1.93 4.84
N SER A 56 7.78 2.90 5.68
CA SER A 56 9.17 3.32 5.88
C SER A 56 9.48 3.55 7.37
N SER A 57 10.71 3.27 7.77
CA SER A 57 11.26 3.55 9.10
C SER A 57 11.97 4.91 9.19
N LYS A 58 12.10 5.65 8.08
CA LYS A 58 12.84 6.93 8.02
C LYS A 58 12.04 8.09 8.64
N ILE A 59 11.72 7.99 9.93
CA ILE A 59 10.83 8.91 10.65
C ILE A 59 11.26 10.36 10.50
N GLU A 60 12.49 10.70 10.89
CA GLU A 60 12.99 12.08 10.89
C GLU A 60 12.93 12.74 9.50
N LYS A 61 13.30 11.99 8.46
CA LYS A 61 13.21 12.46 7.06
C LYS A 61 11.79 12.91 6.73
N PHE A 62 10.81 12.08 7.08
CA PHE A 62 9.41 12.34 6.73
C PHE A 62 8.74 13.34 7.68
N GLU A 63 9.14 13.43 8.95
CA GLU A 63 8.72 14.51 9.86
C GLU A 63 9.15 15.87 9.29
N ARG A 64 10.42 16.03 8.88
CA ARG A 64 10.90 17.28 8.24
C ARG A 64 10.13 17.62 6.96
N LEU A 65 9.83 16.62 6.14
CA LEU A 65 9.08 16.83 4.89
C LEU A 65 7.62 17.23 5.14
N ILE A 66 6.98 16.65 6.16
CA ILE A 66 5.63 17.02 6.58
C ILE A 66 5.61 18.45 7.13
N LEU A 67 6.56 18.81 8.01
CA LEU A 67 6.68 20.17 8.55
C LEU A 67 6.84 21.21 7.44
N LYS A 68 7.77 20.98 6.50
CA LYS A 68 7.95 21.86 5.34
C LYS A 68 6.68 22.01 4.50
N LYS A 69 5.89 20.95 4.33
CA LYS A 69 4.59 21.03 3.64
C LYS A 69 3.58 21.87 4.44
N GLN A 70 3.55 21.74 5.77
CA GLN A 70 2.66 22.51 6.64
C GLN A 70 3.00 24.00 6.62
N GLU A 71 4.29 24.37 6.71
CA GLU A 71 4.75 25.76 6.58
C GLU A 71 4.33 26.39 5.24
N GLN A 72 4.31 25.59 4.18
CA GLN A 72 3.84 25.99 2.86
C GLN A 72 2.31 25.90 2.68
N HIS A 73 1.55 25.61 3.74
CA HIS A 73 0.10 25.41 3.72
C HIS A 73 -0.35 24.34 2.70
N LYS A 74 0.51 23.35 2.44
CA LYS A 74 0.25 22.24 1.50
C LYS A 74 -0.37 21.04 2.23
N PRO A 75 -1.24 20.28 1.55
CA PRO A 75 -1.78 19.04 2.11
C PRO A 75 -0.71 18.03 2.48
N THR A 76 -0.90 17.35 3.60
CA THR A 76 -0.01 16.30 4.14
C THR A 76 -0.65 14.91 4.10
N ASP A 77 -1.69 14.74 3.28
CA ASP A 77 -2.42 13.47 3.16
C ASP A 77 -1.63 12.36 2.46
N THR A 78 -0.60 12.76 1.70
CA THR A 78 0.27 11.85 0.95
C THR A 78 1.18 11.01 1.84
N ILE A 79 1.43 11.42 3.09
CA ILE A 79 2.35 10.76 4.01
C ILE A 79 1.78 10.86 5.42
N LYS A 80 1.60 9.72 6.09
CA LYS A 80 1.15 9.68 7.48
C LYS A 80 2.18 8.96 8.34
N ILE A 81 2.44 9.47 9.54
CA ILE A 81 3.25 8.79 10.54
C ILE A 81 2.30 8.31 11.62
N VAL A 82 2.29 7.00 11.86
CA VAL A 82 1.39 6.33 12.81
C VAL A 82 2.17 5.39 13.71
N LYS A 83 1.62 5.04 14.86
CA LYS A 83 2.19 4.03 15.75
C LYS A 83 1.57 2.67 15.43
N ILE A 84 2.39 1.71 15.02
CA ILE A 84 1.99 0.32 14.72
C ILE A 84 2.86 -0.59 15.58
N PHE A 85 2.25 -1.43 16.42
CA PHE A 85 2.97 -2.36 17.29
C PHE A 85 4.11 -1.68 18.08
N ASP A 86 3.72 -0.60 18.78
CA ASP A 86 4.59 0.30 19.53
C ASP A 86 5.71 1.04 18.79
N ARG A 87 5.74 0.99 17.47
CA ARG A 87 6.75 1.68 16.65
C ARG A 87 6.13 2.75 15.77
N LYS A 88 6.74 3.95 15.76
CA LYS A 88 6.47 4.94 14.72
C LYS A 88 6.79 4.33 13.35
N THR A 89 5.86 4.44 12.42
CA THR A 89 5.95 3.93 11.06
C THR A 89 5.42 4.99 10.11
N VAL A 90 6.15 5.23 9.02
CA VAL A 90 5.67 6.10 7.93
C VAL A 90 4.88 5.27 6.94
N LEU A 91 3.69 5.73 6.59
CA LEU A 91 2.85 5.21 5.51
C LEU A 91 2.92 6.17 4.31
N LEU A 92 3.45 5.68 3.20
CA LEU A 92 3.67 6.45 1.97
C LEU A 92 2.46 6.36 1.04
N PHE A 93 1.35 7.01 1.39
CA PHE A 93 0.12 6.98 0.58
C PHE A 93 0.34 7.47 -0.86
N GLN A 94 1.21 8.45 -1.06
CA GLN A 94 1.61 8.88 -2.41
C GLN A 94 2.17 7.75 -3.28
N ASP A 95 2.76 6.71 -2.69
CA ASP A 95 3.40 5.59 -3.41
C ASP A 95 2.56 4.30 -3.27
N MET A 96 1.27 4.42 -2.94
CA MET A 96 0.37 3.27 -2.82
C MET A 96 0.08 2.63 -4.18
N PHE A 97 -0.18 1.32 -4.17
CA PHE A 97 -0.42 0.55 -5.38
C PHE A 97 -1.45 -0.57 -5.16
N PRO A 98 -2.16 -1.00 -6.22
CA PRO A 98 -3.05 -2.15 -6.14
C PRO A 98 -2.31 -3.47 -6.44
N VAL A 99 -2.78 -4.56 -5.85
CA VAL A 99 -2.34 -5.94 -6.12
C VAL A 99 -3.53 -6.90 -6.16
N THR A 100 -3.32 -8.09 -6.74
CA THR A 100 -4.20 -9.25 -6.53
C THR A 100 -3.82 -9.99 -5.24
N ALA A 101 -4.69 -10.87 -4.75
CA ALA A 101 -4.40 -11.66 -3.55
C ALA A 101 -3.21 -12.62 -3.72
N GLU A 102 -2.95 -13.07 -4.96
CA GLU A 102 -1.86 -13.98 -5.31
C GLU A 102 -0.48 -13.43 -4.94
N TYR A 103 -0.28 -12.13 -5.06
CA TYR A 103 1.01 -11.49 -4.73
C TYR A 103 1.16 -11.10 -3.26
N ILE A 104 0.17 -11.41 -2.40
CA ILE A 104 0.26 -11.14 -0.96
C ILE A 104 0.87 -12.37 -0.29
N ASP A 105 2.19 -12.36 -0.12
CA ASP A 105 2.98 -13.47 0.43
C ASP A 105 2.52 -13.92 1.82
N GLY A 106 2.19 -12.96 2.68
CA GLY A 106 1.96 -13.27 4.08
C GLY A 106 1.79 -12.05 4.95
N GLN A 107 1.13 -12.25 6.09
CA GLN A 107 1.00 -11.24 7.12
C GLN A 107 2.35 -11.01 7.80
N TYR A 108 2.69 -9.74 8.06
CA TYR A 108 3.88 -9.44 8.84
C TYR A 108 3.64 -9.81 10.31
N ILE A 109 4.36 -10.82 10.78
CA ILE A 109 4.34 -11.29 12.17
C ILE A 109 5.62 -10.85 12.89
N LYS A 110 5.49 -10.43 14.14
CA LYS A 110 6.63 -10.12 15.02
C LYS A 110 6.36 -10.66 16.42
N GLY A 111 7.29 -11.46 16.95
CA GLY A 111 7.12 -12.08 18.28
C GLY A 111 5.87 -12.96 18.38
N GLY A 112 5.53 -13.66 17.29
CA GLY A 112 4.33 -14.50 17.21
C GLY A 112 3.00 -13.73 17.04
N GLN A 113 3.01 -12.40 16.96
CA GLN A 113 1.80 -11.59 16.83
C GLN A 113 1.74 -10.83 15.49
N PRO A 114 0.55 -10.70 14.88
CA PRO A 114 0.34 -9.85 13.72
C PRO A 114 0.68 -8.39 13.99
N VAL A 115 1.53 -7.80 13.15
CA VAL A 115 1.85 -6.38 13.19
C VAL A 115 0.68 -5.61 12.55
N ARG A 116 -0.09 -4.91 13.39
CA ARG A 116 -1.31 -4.19 12.97
C ARG A 116 -1.57 -2.93 13.79
N ILE A 117 -2.41 -2.08 13.23
CA ILE A 117 -3.05 -0.98 13.95
C ILE A 117 -4.20 -1.56 14.76
N ALA A 118 -4.27 -1.22 16.06
CA ALA A 118 -5.33 -1.70 16.95
C ALA A 118 -6.56 -0.79 16.93
N ASP A 119 -6.39 0.52 16.74
CA ASP A 119 -7.47 1.51 16.77
C ASP A 119 -8.33 1.48 15.49
N PRO A 120 -9.61 1.05 15.57
CA PRO A 120 -10.50 1.01 14.41
C PRO A 120 -10.80 2.38 13.82
N LYS A 121 -10.83 3.44 14.64
CA LYS A 121 -11.09 4.81 14.16
C LYS A 121 -9.93 5.30 13.31
N LEU A 122 -8.69 4.99 13.71
CA LEU A 122 -7.51 5.28 12.91
C LEU A 122 -7.52 4.49 11.59
N ILE A 123 -7.87 3.20 11.61
CA ILE A 123 -7.99 2.39 10.38
C ILE A 123 -8.99 3.04 9.41
N GLN A 124 -10.18 3.41 9.89
CA GLN A 124 -11.20 4.07 9.06
C GLN A 124 -10.71 5.41 8.48
N LYS A 125 -9.97 6.20 9.27
CA LYS A 125 -9.39 7.46 8.81
C LYS A 125 -8.34 7.24 7.73
N LEU A 126 -7.49 6.22 7.87
CA LEU A 126 -6.47 5.86 6.89
C LEU A 126 -7.10 5.32 5.60
N GLU A 127 -8.18 4.55 5.67
CA GLU A 127 -8.94 4.12 4.49
C GLU A 127 -9.53 5.32 3.74
N LYS A 128 -10.19 6.25 4.43
CA LYS A 128 -10.73 7.48 3.80
C LYS A 128 -9.61 8.28 3.12
N ASN A 129 -8.44 8.36 3.77
CA ASN A 129 -7.25 8.99 3.18
C ASN A 129 -6.77 8.26 1.92
N ALA A 130 -6.70 6.92 1.96
CA ALA A 130 -6.32 6.08 0.82
C ALA A 130 -7.21 6.34 -0.40
N ARG A 131 -8.54 6.32 -0.19
CA ARG A 131 -9.52 6.59 -1.25
C ARG A 131 -9.37 7.99 -1.85
N LYS A 132 -9.13 9.01 -1.01
CA LYS A 132 -8.82 10.37 -1.48
C LYS A 132 -7.57 10.39 -2.36
N ILE A 133 -6.50 9.72 -1.95
CA ILE A 133 -5.23 9.70 -2.68
C ILE A 133 -5.37 8.96 -4.01
N ILE A 134 -6.08 7.83 -4.05
CA ILE A 134 -6.38 7.11 -5.30
C ILE A 134 -7.14 8.01 -6.27
N ASN A 135 -8.17 8.72 -5.83
CA ASN A 135 -8.91 9.63 -6.71
C ASN A 135 -8.00 10.69 -7.34
N LEU A 136 -7.04 11.23 -6.57
CA LEU A 136 -6.06 12.19 -7.09
C LEU A 136 -5.11 11.53 -8.10
N LEU A 137 -4.62 10.33 -7.80
CA LEU A 137 -3.75 9.56 -8.70
C LEU A 137 -4.44 9.18 -10.01
N HIS A 138 -5.71 8.76 -9.95
CA HIS A 138 -6.54 8.48 -11.13
C HIS A 138 -6.74 9.73 -12.01
N ASN A 139 -6.81 10.90 -11.39
CA ASN A 139 -6.80 12.21 -12.07
C ASN A 139 -5.39 12.68 -12.47
N ARG A 140 -4.40 11.77 -12.48
CA ARG A 140 -3.00 12.01 -12.90
C ARG A 140 -2.27 13.08 -12.08
N VAL A 141 -2.73 13.36 -10.86
CA VAL A 141 -2.00 14.23 -9.93
C VAL A 141 -0.69 13.56 -9.55
N ARG A 142 0.43 14.25 -9.76
CA ARG A 142 1.76 13.79 -9.35
C ARG A 142 2.14 14.41 -8.01
N PHE A 143 2.43 13.58 -7.01
CA PHE A 143 2.92 14.07 -5.71
C PHE A 143 4.43 14.21 -5.68
N THR A 144 5.13 13.47 -6.53
CA THR A 144 6.60 13.50 -6.67
C THR A 144 6.99 13.40 -8.15
N PRO A 145 8.22 13.80 -8.52
CA PRO A 145 8.75 13.56 -9.86
C PRO A 145 8.89 12.07 -10.21
N THR A 146 9.07 11.22 -9.20
CA THR A 146 9.25 9.76 -9.32
C THR A 146 7.98 9.04 -8.86
N GLN A 147 6.84 9.35 -9.49
CA GLN A 147 5.54 8.80 -9.15
C GLN A 147 5.34 7.44 -9.85
N PRO A 148 5.02 6.34 -9.13
CA PRO A 148 4.65 5.08 -9.78
C PRO A 148 3.47 5.24 -10.73
N ASP A 149 3.47 4.49 -11.84
CA ASP A 149 2.37 4.46 -12.81
C ASP A 149 1.25 3.53 -12.33
N ILE A 150 0.51 4.02 -11.35
CA ILE A 150 -0.61 3.28 -10.74
C ILE A 150 -1.68 2.86 -11.74
N LEU A 151 -1.89 3.64 -12.82
CA LEU A 151 -2.89 3.32 -13.84
C LEU A 151 -2.46 2.11 -14.66
N LYS A 152 -1.17 2.05 -15.02
CA LYS A 152 -0.58 0.87 -15.67
C LYS A 152 -0.67 -0.36 -14.76
N ILE A 153 -0.30 -0.22 -13.48
CA ILE A 153 -0.34 -1.32 -12.50
C ILE A 153 -1.77 -1.87 -12.36
N GLU A 154 -2.74 -0.99 -12.16
CA GLU A 154 -4.15 -1.36 -12.03
C GLU A 154 -4.67 -2.09 -13.27
N LYS A 155 -4.32 -1.60 -14.47
CA LYS A 155 -4.70 -2.27 -15.73
C LYS A 155 -4.16 -3.70 -15.81
N ILE A 156 -2.91 -3.92 -15.40
CA ILE A 156 -2.29 -5.26 -15.39
C ILE A 156 -3.02 -6.16 -14.39
N MET A 157 -3.22 -5.72 -13.15
CA MET A 157 -3.87 -6.53 -12.12
C MET A 157 -5.33 -6.86 -12.47
N LEU A 158 -6.07 -5.94 -13.09
CA LEU A 158 -7.42 -6.19 -13.58
C LEU A 158 -7.44 -7.24 -14.70
N ALA A 159 -6.43 -7.25 -15.58
CA ALA A 159 -6.35 -8.24 -16.64
C ALA A 159 -6.09 -9.65 -16.10
N GLU A 160 -5.29 -9.77 -15.03
CA GLU A 160 -5.05 -11.04 -14.36
C GLU A 160 -6.30 -11.60 -13.70
N LEU A 161 -7.05 -10.76 -12.96
CA LEU A 161 -8.31 -11.20 -12.34
C LEU A 161 -9.31 -11.73 -13.37
N ARG A 162 -9.44 -11.06 -14.52
CA ARG A 162 -10.32 -11.55 -15.61
C ARG A 162 -9.85 -12.90 -16.16
N SER A 163 -8.55 -13.07 -16.35
CA SER A 163 -7.98 -14.31 -16.90
C SER A 163 -8.15 -15.50 -15.94
N ALA A 164 -8.04 -15.25 -14.64
CA ALA A 164 -8.30 -16.25 -13.60
C ALA A 164 -9.77 -16.68 -13.59
N GLU A 165 -10.71 -15.73 -13.65
CA GLU A 165 -12.15 -16.04 -13.70
C GLU A 165 -12.56 -16.85 -14.94
N GLU A 166 -11.95 -16.59 -16.10
CA GLU A 166 -12.19 -17.36 -17.32
C GLU A 166 -11.64 -18.78 -17.25
N THR A 167 -10.55 -18.97 -16.51
CA THR A 167 -9.94 -20.29 -16.29
C THR A 167 -10.79 -21.12 -15.33
N ASP A 168 -11.31 -20.51 -14.26
CA ASP A 168 -12.17 -21.19 -13.27
C ASP A 168 -13.56 -21.55 -13.81
N ARG A 169 -14.00 -20.93 -14.91
CA ARG A 169 -15.29 -21.22 -15.59
C ARG A 169 -15.20 -22.33 -16.64
N LYS A 170 -14.00 -22.78 -17.00
CA LYS A 170 -13.76 -23.88 -17.95
C LYS A 170 -13.46 -25.18 -17.21
#